data_AF-A0AA96X0V1-F1
#
_entry.id   AF-A0AA96X0V1-F1
#
_cell.length_a   1.000
_cell.length_b   1.000
_cell.length_c   1.000
_cell.angle_alpha   90.00
_cell.angle_beta   90.00
_cell.angle_gamma   90.00
#
_symmetry.space_group_name_H-M   'P 1'
#
loop_
_entity.id
_entity.type
_entity.pdbx_description
1 polymer ?
#
loop_
_entity_poly.entity_id
_entity_poly.type
_entity_poly.pdbx_seq_one_letter_code
_entity_poly.pdbx_strand_id
1 'polypeptide(L)'
;MDIHSIPAPPTPWAQTLIEPTLDPSVYIHPLTNVIGDVRIGTQVHIAPGVSIRADEGMPFYIGSNVNIQDGAVIHGLEQGRITGEDGESYSVWIGENASITHMALIHGPAYVGKDCFIGFRSTVFNARVGNGCIVMSHALIENVQIPAGRYIASGSIITHQQQADRLPTVQDTDSTFARHVVSINQKLRQGYLCAEDNACIAAIQNEVDGQSEPENGAQKLRSITLNSATLNSATLAWVQDQLAQGLEIGIEQADNRRFRANSWSNCGLIRTRHEGDAIATLEQLLHQYPRQYLRLFSVAPKTRQRGKSLVIQQP
;
A
#
# COMPACT_ATOMS: atom_id res chain seq x y z
N MET A 1 -21.51 19.60 -10.80
CA MET A 1 -20.10 19.65 -10.37
C MET A 1 -19.79 18.30 -9.79
N ASP A 2 -18.85 17.59 -10.41
CA ASP A 2 -18.27 16.41 -9.79
C ASP A 2 -17.60 16.89 -8.50
N ILE A 3 -18.04 16.39 -7.35
CA ILE A 3 -17.74 16.99 -6.03
C ILE A 3 -16.23 16.93 -5.69
N HIS A 4 -15.44 16.25 -6.52
CA HIS A 4 -14.02 16.00 -6.34
C HIS A 4 -13.12 16.90 -7.19
N SER A 5 -13.68 17.65 -8.15
CA SER A 5 -12.95 18.49 -9.08
C SER A 5 -13.28 19.96 -8.83
N ILE A 6 -12.31 20.70 -8.31
CA ILE A 6 -12.45 22.11 -7.95
C ILE A 6 -11.44 22.93 -8.78
N PRO A 7 -11.87 24.04 -9.44
CA PRO A 7 -10.94 24.90 -10.14
C PRO A 7 -9.92 25.56 -9.19
N ALA A 8 -8.73 25.86 -9.69
CA ALA A 8 -7.81 26.72 -8.95
C ALA A 8 -8.48 28.10 -8.67
N PRO A 9 -8.29 28.68 -7.47
CA PRO A 9 -8.82 30.00 -7.17
C PRO A 9 -8.08 31.09 -7.95
N PRO A 10 -8.70 32.27 -8.17
CA PRO A 10 -8.01 33.40 -8.77
C PRO A 10 -6.97 33.98 -7.80
N THR A 11 -5.73 34.15 -8.27
CA THR A 11 -4.61 34.72 -7.51
C THR A 11 -3.81 35.70 -8.39
N PRO A 12 -2.86 36.48 -7.83
CA PRO A 12 -1.97 37.31 -8.64
C PRO A 12 -1.11 36.52 -9.65
N TRP A 13 -0.81 35.25 -9.38
CA TRP A 13 0.00 34.38 -10.25
C TRP A 13 -0.83 33.50 -11.19
N ALA A 14 -2.14 33.35 -10.94
CA ALA A 14 -3.05 32.53 -11.75
C ALA A 14 -4.43 33.18 -11.87
N GLN A 15 -4.76 33.72 -13.04
CA GLN A 15 -6.07 34.30 -13.33
C GLN A 15 -7.03 33.32 -14.03
N THR A 16 -6.54 32.18 -14.48
CA THR A 16 -7.30 31.13 -15.16
C THR A 16 -7.79 30.07 -14.17
N LEU A 17 -9.10 29.84 -14.14
CA LEU A 17 -9.77 28.85 -13.29
C LEU A 17 -9.65 27.44 -13.90
N ILE A 18 -8.44 26.88 -13.91
CA ILE A 18 -8.18 25.56 -14.50
C ILE A 18 -8.70 24.47 -13.53
N GLU A 19 -9.44 23.50 -14.08
CA GLU A 19 -9.97 22.34 -13.36
C GLU A 19 -9.11 21.09 -13.62
N PRO A 20 -9.12 20.12 -12.68
CA PRO A 20 -8.52 18.81 -12.89
C PRO A 20 -9.02 18.12 -14.17
N THR A 21 -8.10 17.49 -14.90
CA THR A 21 -8.41 16.63 -16.05
C THR A 21 -8.22 15.17 -15.65
N LEU A 22 -9.29 14.38 -15.69
CA LEU A 22 -9.30 12.97 -15.31
C LEU A 22 -9.84 12.08 -16.44
N ASP A 23 -9.24 10.89 -16.57
CA ASP A 23 -9.75 9.84 -17.43
C ASP A 23 -10.95 9.10 -16.78
N PRO A 24 -11.95 8.61 -17.54
CA PRO A 24 -13.11 7.91 -16.98
C PRO A 24 -12.78 6.63 -16.19
N SER A 25 -11.58 6.06 -16.36
CA SER A 25 -11.14 4.88 -15.60
C SER A 25 -10.57 5.20 -14.22
N VAL A 26 -10.41 6.47 -13.86
CA VAL A 26 -9.91 6.87 -12.54
C VAL A 26 -10.97 6.61 -11.47
N TYR A 27 -10.53 6.08 -10.32
CA TYR A 27 -11.35 6.08 -9.11
C TYR A 27 -10.81 7.11 -8.12
N ILE A 28 -11.68 8.01 -7.66
CA ILE A 28 -11.40 8.97 -6.60
C ILE A 28 -12.36 8.70 -5.46
N HIS A 29 -11.83 8.37 -4.28
CA HIS A 29 -12.67 8.14 -3.12
C HIS A 29 -13.44 9.42 -2.71
N PRO A 30 -14.71 9.33 -2.25
CA PRO A 30 -15.52 10.49 -1.91
C PRO A 30 -14.98 11.47 -0.86
N LEU A 31 -13.96 11.06 -0.10
CA LEU A 31 -13.32 11.85 0.97
C LEU A 31 -12.03 12.55 0.53
N THR A 32 -11.87 12.74 -0.78
CA THR A 32 -10.66 13.31 -1.39
C THR A 32 -10.95 14.65 -2.05
N ASN A 33 -9.95 15.55 -2.03
CA ASN A 33 -10.00 16.84 -2.70
C ASN A 33 -8.92 16.93 -3.79
N VAL A 34 -9.31 17.28 -5.02
CA VAL A 34 -8.42 17.58 -6.14
C VAL A 34 -8.72 18.98 -6.66
N ILE A 35 -7.73 19.87 -6.62
CA ILE A 35 -7.89 21.31 -6.93
C ILE A 35 -6.84 21.74 -7.95
N GLY A 36 -7.27 22.49 -8.99
CA GLY A 36 -6.37 23.18 -9.94
C GLY A 36 -5.93 22.36 -11.16
N ASP A 37 -4.87 22.81 -11.85
CA ASP A 37 -4.32 22.13 -13.05
C ASP A 37 -3.60 20.82 -12.65
N VAL A 38 -4.40 19.78 -12.44
CA VAL A 38 -3.98 18.42 -12.13
C VAL A 38 -4.39 17.51 -13.27
N ARG A 39 -3.41 16.89 -13.92
CA ARG A 39 -3.61 16.00 -15.08
C ARG A 39 -3.42 14.57 -14.63
N ILE A 40 -4.51 13.80 -14.63
CA ILE A 40 -4.56 12.44 -14.10
C ILE A 40 -4.73 11.46 -15.26
N GLY A 41 -3.76 10.54 -15.41
CA GLY A 41 -3.77 9.48 -16.41
C GLY A 41 -4.80 8.39 -16.13
N THR A 42 -4.76 7.34 -16.95
CA THR A 42 -5.72 6.22 -16.88
C THR A 42 -5.46 5.33 -15.67
N GLN A 43 -6.52 4.69 -15.16
CA GLN A 43 -6.45 3.63 -14.14
C GLN A 43 -5.78 4.07 -12.83
N VAL A 44 -5.88 5.35 -12.48
CA VAL A 44 -5.38 5.88 -11.20
C VAL A 44 -6.35 5.54 -10.07
N HIS A 45 -5.81 5.19 -8.91
CA HIS A 45 -6.56 4.92 -7.69
C HIS A 45 -6.23 5.98 -6.63
N ILE A 46 -7.19 6.80 -6.22
CA ILE A 46 -7.00 7.84 -5.19
C ILE A 46 -7.85 7.53 -3.96
N ALA A 47 -7.17 7.19 -2.87
CA ALA A 47 -7.77 6.72 -1.62
C ALA A 47 -8.32 7.87 -0.75
N PRO A 48 -9.04 7.57 0.36
CA PRO A 48 -9.63 8.58 1.25
C PRO A 48 -8.64 9.57 1.87
N GLY A 49 -9.08 10.81 2.09
CA GLY A 49 -8.33 11.82 2.83
C GLY A 49 -7.11 12.37 2.08
N VAL A 50 -6.94 12.02 0.81
CA VAL A 50 -5.90 12.58 -0.05
C VAL A 50 -6.22 14.05 -0.38
N SER A 51 -5.19 14.89 -0.42
CA SER A 51 -5.28 16.28 -0.87
C SER A 51 -4.27 16.54 -1.98
N ILE A 52 -4.77 16.83 -3.19
CA ILE A 52 -3.96 17.21 -4.36
C ILE A 52 -4.37 18.63 -4.72
N ARG A 53 -3.44 19.57 -4.60
CA ARG A 53 -3.79 20.99 -4.72
C ARG A 53 -2.74 21.76 -5.53
N ALA A 54 -3.07 22.05 -6.78
CA ALA A 54 -2.28 22.81 -7.74
C ALA A 54 -2.80 24.25 -7.84
N ASP A 55 -2.80 24.97 -6.72
CA ASP A 55 -3.26 26.36 -6.62
C ASP A 55 -2.13 27.40 -6.55
N GLU A 56 -0.90 26.94 -6.31
CA GLU A 56 0.32 27.76 -6.22
C GLU A 56 1.32 27.32 -7.31
N GLY A 57 2.05 26.23 -7.05
CA GLY A 57 2.80 25.53 -8.08
C GLY A 57 1.87 24.71 -8.98
N MET A 58 1.95 24.90 -10.29
CA MET A 58 1.19 24.15 -11.30
C MET A 58 1.96 24.10 -12.64
N PRO A 59 1.64 23.16 -13.56
CA PRO A 59 0.70 22.03 -13.43
C PRO A 59 1.27 20.86 -12.61
N PHE A 60 0.39 19.95 -12.18
CA PHE A 60 0.76 18.62 -11.67
C PHE A 60 0.40 17.53 -12.69
N TYR A 61 1.26 16.53 -12.84
CA TYR A 61 1.01 15.34 -13.65
C TYR A 61 1.07 14.07 -12.81
N ILE A 62 0.05 13.22 -12.96
CA ILE A 62 -0.06 11.90 -12.35
C ILE A 62 -0.26 10.88 -13.47
N GLY A 63 0.76 10.06 -13.71
CA GLY A 63 0.76 9.05 -14.77
C GLY A 63 -0.23 7.91 -14.55
N SER A 64 -0.37 7.07 -15.57
CA SER A 64 -1.27 5.91 -15.52
C SER A 64 -0.87 4.87 -14.47
N ASN A 65 -1.88 4.13 -13.99
CA ASN A 65 -1.76 3.06 -12.99
C ASN A 65 -1.17 3.48 -11.63
N VAL A 66 -1.06 4.78 -11.38
CA VAL A 66 -0.59 5.31 -10.10
C VAL A 66 -1.63 5.05 -9.01
N ASN A 67 -1.16 4.77 -7.80
CA ASN A 67 -2.01 4.78 -6.61
C ASN A 67 -1.53 5.85 -5.64
N ILE A 68 -2.47 6.64 -5.13
CA ILE A 68 -2.26 7.68 -4.13
C ILE A 68 -3.10 7.31 -2.92
N GLN A 69 -2.42 6.89 -1.85
CA GLN A 69 -3.04 6.23 -0.72
C GLN A 69 -3.39 7.21 0.40
N ASP A 70 -4.08 6.70 1.43
CA ASP A 70 -4.79 7.48 2.43
C ASP A 70 -3.95 8.60 3.05
N GLY A 71 -4.51 9.80 3.07
CA GLY A 71 -3.89 10.96 3.72
C GLY A 71 -2.63 11.50 3.02
N ALA A 72 -2.26 11.02 1.84
CA ALA A 72 -1.16 11.59 1.09
C ALA A 72 -1.48 13.04 0.65
N VAL A 73 -0.45 13.87 0.60
CA VAL A 73 -0.56 15.27 0.21
C VAL A 73 0.35 15.56 -0.97
N ILE A 74 -0.20 16.23 -1.98
CA ILE A 74 0.54 16.71 -3.15
C ILE A 74 0.29 18.22 -3.29
N HIS A 75 1.37 18.99 -3.15
CA HIS A 75 1.36 20.45 -3.27
C HIS A 75 2.65 20.91 -3.96
N GLY A 76 2.81 22.21 -4.21
CA GLY A 76 3.98 22.72 -4.90
C GLY A 76 4.16 24.22 -4.71
N LEU A 77 5.42 24.64 -4.61
CA LEU A 77 5.79 26.05 -4.52
C LEU A 77 5.45 26.80 -5.81
N GLU A 78 5.11 28.08 -5.68
CA GLU A 78 4.79 29.00 -6.79
C GLU A 78 5.90 28.99 -7.85
N GLN A 79 7.14 29.01 -7.37
CA GLN A 79 8.37 29.06 -8.16
C GLN A 79 9.09 27.72 -8.15
N GLY A 80 9.84 27.47 -9.23
CA GLY A 80 10.55 26.21 -9.45
C GLY A 80 9.69 25.22 -10.24
N ARG A 81 10.27 24.64 -11.28
CA ARG A 81 9.64 23.64 -12.14
C ARG A 81 10.65 22.54 -12.43
N ILE A 82 10.12 21.36 -12.73
CA ILE A 82 10.85 20.24 -13.30
C ILE A 82 10.37 20.01 -14.72
N THR A 83 11.18 19.32 -15.53
CA THR A 83 10.78 18.86 -16.86
C THR A 83 10.19 17.46 -16.76
N GLY A 84 8.98 17.29 -17.27
CA GLY A 84 8.31 15.99 -17.40
C GLY A 84 8.97 15.10 -18.45
N GLU A 85 8.54 13.84 -18.55
CA GLU A 85 9.04 12.94 -19.62
C GLU A 85 8.54 13.35 -21.02
N ASP A 86 7.47 14.16 -21.07
CA ASP A 86 6.91 14.78 -22.28
C ASP A 86 7.66 16.05 -22.73
N GLY A 87 8.66 16.50 -21.95
CA GLY A 87 9.43 17.72 -22.22
C GLY A 87 8.78 19.01 -21.71
N GLU A 88 7.58 18.94 -21.13
CA GLU A 88 6.86 20.10 -20.61
C GLU A 88 7.26 20.43 -19.16
N SER A 89 6.92 21.64 -18.70
CA SER A 89 7.26 22.10 -17.34
C SER A 89 6.14 21.80 -16.34
N TYR A 90 6.51 21.19 -15.21
CA TYR A 90 5.58 20.83 -14.13
C TYR A 90 6.10 21.28 -12.76
N SER A 91 5.19 21.54 -11.82
CA SER A 91 5.56 21.68 -10.41
C SER A 91 5.71 20.30 -9.75
N VAL A 92 4.84 19.35 -10.09
CA VAL A 92 4.95 17.95 -9.65
C VAL A 92 4.76 17.01 -10.84
N TRP A 93 5.66 16.04 -10.97
CA TRP A 93 5.53 14.93 -11.92
C TRP A 93 5.60 13.61 -11.18
N ILE A 94 4.58 12.77 -11.35
CA ILE A 94 4.55 11.39 -10.85
C ILE A 94 4.37 10.46 -12.05
N GLY A 95 5.40 9.66 -12.34
CA GLY A 95 5.43 8.74 -13.47
C GLY A 95 4.53 7.52 -13.28
N GLU A 96 4.31 6.80 -14.38
CA GLU A 96 3.44 5.63 -14.44
C GLU A 96 3.82 4.53 -13.44
N ASN A 97 2.83 3.77 -12.98
CA ASN A 97 2.99 2.66 -12.03
C ASN A 97 3.66 3.04 -10.70
N ALA A 98 3.73 4.33 -10.35
CA ALA A 98 4.23 4.75 -9.06
C ALA A 98 3.19 4.48 -7.93
N SER A 99 3.68 4.20 -6.73
CA SER A 99 2.87 4.07 -5.52
C SER A 99 3.22 5.19 -4.54
N ILE A 100 2.31 6.13 -4.34
CA ILE A 100 2.41 7.20 -3.34
C ILE A 100 1.63 6.73 -2.12
N THR A 101 2.33 6.16 -1.15
CA THR A 101 1.67 5.39 -0.09
C THR A 101 1.18 6.26 1.08
N HIS A 102 0.52 5.62 2.06
CA HIS A 102 -0.20 6.31 3.14
C HIS A 102 0.62 7.43 3.79
N MET A 103 0.00 8.62 3.86
CA MET A 103 0.55 9.83 4.48
C MET A 103 1.88 10.33 3.87
N ALA A 104 2.25 9.91 2.67
CA ALA A 104 3.40 10.48 1.97
C ALA A 104 3.13 11.94 1.54
N LEU A 105 4.19 12.75 1.51
CA LEU A 105 4.17 14.13 1.03
C LEU A 105 5.04 14.26 -0.23
N ILE A 106 4.42 14.66 -1.34
CA ILE A 106 5.13 15.06 -2.55
C ILE A 106 4.97 16.57 -2.73
N HIS A 107 6.07 17.32 -2.62
CA HIS A 107 6.03 18.77 -2.67
C HIS A 107 6.90 19.32 -3.80
N GLY A 108 6.26 20.01 -4.75
CA GLY A 108 6.90 20.65 -5.90
C GLY A 108 7.95 21.71 -5.52
N PRO A 109 9.02 21.90 -6.30
CA PRO A 109 9.33 21.20 -7.57
C PRO A 109 9.80 19.76 -7.34
N ALA A 110 9.06 18.76 -7.82
CA ALA A 110 9.33 17.36 -7.53
C ALA A 110 9.06 16.45 -8.72
N TYR A 111 9.98 15.52 -8.96
CA TYR A 111 9.84 14.47 -9.97
C TYR A 111 9.95 13.11 -9.29
N VAL A 112 8.93 12.28 -9.44
CA VAL A 112 8.92 10.87 -9.05
C VAL A 112 8.82 10.06 -10.34
N GLY A 113 9.83 9.25 -10.63
CA GLY A 113 9.90 8.45 -11.85
C GLY A 113 8.89 7.30 -11.89
N LYS A 114 8.80 6.66 -13.05
CA LYS A 114 7.96 5.46 -13.21
C LYS A 114 8.42 4.32 -12.31
N ASP A 115 7.49 3.43 -11.99
CA ASP A 115 7.70 2.21 -11.19
C ASP A 115 8.31 2.49 -9.80
N CYS A 116 8.17 3.71 -9.27
CA CYS A 116 8.67 4.07 -7.95
C CYS A 116 7.71 3.65 -6.84
N PHE A 117 8.27 3.27 -5.69
CA PHE A 117 7.52 3.11 -4.45
C PHE A 117 7.93 4.20 -3.46
N ILE A 118 6.99 5.06 -3.05
CA ILE A 118 7.20 6.09 -2.02
C ILE A 118 6.49 5.65 -0.75
N GLY A 119 7.27 5.12 0.19
CA GLY A 119 6.79 4.45 1.41
C GLY A 119 6.17 5.37 2.44
N PHE A 120 5.49 4.76 3.41
CA PHE A 120 4.59 5.43 4.36
C PHE A 120 5.25 6.63 5.04
N ARG A 121 4.55 7.76 5.11
CA ARG A 121 5.04 8.99 5.77
C ARG A 121 6.39 9.50 5.25
N SER A 122 6.76 9.18 4.01
CA SER A 122 7.97 9.72 3.40
C SER A 122 7.69 11.04 2.70
N THR A 123 8.70 11.90 2.62
CA THR A 123 8.62 13.22 2.01
C THR A 123 9.59 13.32 0.84
N VAL A 124 9.11 13.79 -0.31
CA VAL A 124 9.92 14.19 -1.47
C VAL A 124 9.67 15.68 -1.72
N PHE A 125 10.70 16.50 -1.55
CA PHE A 125 10.59 17.96 -1.71
C PHE A 125 11.80 18.55 -2.42
N ASN A 126 11.58 19.41 -3.42
CA ASN A 126 12.66 20.00 -4.23
C ASN A 126 13.68 18.96 -4.74
N ALA A 127 13.16 17.83 -5.25
CA ALA A 127 13.96 16.63 -5.49
C ALA A 127 13.49 15.85 -6.73
N ARG A 128 14.42 15.09 -7.31
CA ARG A 128 14.13 14.13 -8.40
C ARG A 128 14.43 12.72 -7.94
N VAL A 129 13.42 11.87 -7.89
CA VAL A 129 13.54 10.43 -7.64
C VAL A 129 13.47 9.71 -8.99
N GLY A 130 14.59 9.11 -9.42
CA GLY A 130 14.68 8.41 -10.69
C GLY A 130 13.81 7.15 -10.76
N ASN A 131 13.59 6.64 -11.98
CA ASN A 131 12.73 5.49 -12.25
C ASN A 131 13.11 4.25 -11.43
N GLY A 132 12.11 3.48 -10.99
CA GLY A 132 12.28 2.22 -10.28
C GLY A 132 12.92 2.35 -8.89
N CYS A 133 12.90 3.52 -8.27
CA CYS A 133 13.39 3.68 -6.91
C CYS A 133 12.41 3.13 -5.88
N ILE A 134 12.94 2.57 -4.79
CA ILE A 134 12.17 2.03 -3.68
C ILE A 134 12.53 2.83 -2.43
N VAL A 135 11.64 3.74 -2.05
CA VAL A 135 11.76 4.57 -0.85
C VAL A 135 10.93 3.93 0.25
N MET A 136 11.56 3.45 1.30
CA MET A 136 10.86 2.87 2.43
C MET A 136 10.36 3.96 3.40
N SER A 137 9.59 3.55 4.40
CA SER A 137 8.81 4.45 5.25
C SER A 137 9.66 5.48 6.01
N HIS A 138 9.06 6.65 6.30
CA HIS A 138 9.66 7.73 7.07
C HIS A 138 10.96 8.30 6.49
N ALA A 139 11.18 8.18 5.18
CA ALA A 139 12.34 8.81 4.54
C ALA A 139 12.07 10.29 4.21
N LEU A 140 13.08 11.14 4.36
CA LEU A 140 13.09 12.51 3.84
C LEU A 140 14.07 12.59 2.68
N ILE A 141 13.59 13.01 1.51
CA ILE A 141 14.39 13.24 0.32
C ILE A 141 14.20 14.70 -0.07
N GLU A 142 15.26 15.49 0.06
CA GLU A 142 15.18 16.95 -0.10
C GLU A 142 16.40 17.52 -0.83
N ASN A 143 16.20 18.43 -1.79
CA ASN A 143 17.29 19.16 -2.46
C ASN A 143 18.33 18.24 -3.15
N VAL A 144 17.91 17.08 -3.65
CA VAL A 144 18.78 16.06 -4.26
C VAL A 144 18.16 15.41 -5.49
N GLN A 145 19.01 14.78 -6.30
CA GLN A 145 18.60 13.90 -7.39
C GLN A 145 19.02 12.46 -7.06
N ILE A 146 18.04 11.60 -6.81
CA ILE A 146 18.24 10.17 -6.61
C ILE A 146 18.35 9.50 -8.00
N PRO A 147 19.47 8.81 -8.32
CA PRO A 147 19.59 8.06 -9.55
C PRO A 147 18.50 6.98 -9.68
N ALA A 148 18.26 6.48 -10.89
CA ALA A 148 17.32 5.38 -11.11
C ALA A 148 17.73 4.09 -10.36
N GLY A 149 16.74 3.29 -9.97
CA GLY A 149 16.93 1.97 -9.36
C GLY A 149 17.62 1.99 -8.00
N ARG A 150 17.46 3.05 -7.20
CA ARG A 150 18.04 3.16 -5.85
C ARG A 150 17.04 2.81 -4.76
N TYR A 151 17.56 2.15 -3.73
CA TYR A 151 16.81 1.78 -2.55
C TYR A 151 17.16 2.73 -1.40
N ILE A 152 16.14 3.28 -0.76
CA ILE A 152 16.25 4.19 0.37
C ILE A 152 15.61 3.51 1.57
N ALA A 153 16.43 3.17 2.57
CA ALA A 153 15.97 2.48 3.78
C ALA A 153 15.07 3.37 4.64
N SER A 154 14.24 2.74 5.49
CA SER A 154 13.30 3.47 6.34
C SER A 154 14.02 4.45 7.27
N GLY A 155 13.45 5.63 7.46
CA GLY A 155 14.02 6.67 8.32
C GLY A 155 15.23 7.40 7.75
N SER A 156 15.61 7.13 6.50
CA SER A 156 16.74 7.82 5.86
C SER A 156 16.45 9.30 5.64
N ILE A 157 17.45 10.15 5.88
CA ILE A 157 17.39 11.59 5.58
C ILE A 157 18.47 11.88 4.52
N ILE A 158 18.03 12.15 3.29
CA ILE A 158 18.88 12.38 2.12
C ILE A 158 18.72 13.84 1.69
N THR A 159 19.66 14.67 2.12
CA THR A 159 19.65 16.14 1.93
C THR A 159 20.91 16.66 1.22
N HIS A 160 21.85 15.76 0.92
CA HIS A 160 23.07 16.07 0.17
C HIS A 160 23.27 15.08 -0.97
N GLN A 161 23.68 15.59 -2.13
CA GLN A 161 23.84 14.76 -3.33
C GLN A 161 24.80 13.58 -3.13
N GLN A 162 25.86 13.76 -2.34
CA GLN A 162 26.79 12.68 -2.00
C GLN A 162 26.13 11.49 -1.28
N GLN A 163 25.06 11.72 -0.50
CA GLN A 163 24.27 10.65 0.11
C GLN A 163 23.46 9.92 -0.97
N ALA A 164 22.80 10.67 -1.85
CA ALA A 164 22.02 10.13 -2.96
C ALA A 164 22.86 9.25 -3.90
N ASP A 165 24.07 9.68 -4.22
CA ASP A 165 24.97 8.99 -5.15
C ASP A 165 25.43 7.62 -4.61
N ARG A 166 25.46 7.46 -3.28
CA ARG A 166 25.95 6.26 -2.57
C ARG A 166 24.84 5.30 -2.16
N LEU A 167 23.58 5.58 -2.50
CA LEU A 167 22.47 4.70 -2.17
C LEU A 167 22.62 3.32 -2.84
N PRO A 168 22.26 2.23 -2.13
CA PRO A 168 22.29 0.89 -2.68
C PRO A 168 21.29 0.74 -3.83
N THR A 169 21.55 -0.23 -4.70
CA THR A 169 20.66 -0.58 -5.80
C THR A 169 19.50 -1.46 -5.31
N VAL A 170 18.32 -1.22 -5.88
CA VAL A 170 17.11 -2.03 -5.70
C VAL A 170 17.37 -3.48 -6.10
N GLN A 171 16.84 -4.43 -5.31
CA GLN A 171 16.87 -5.86 -5.61
C GLN A 171 15.58 -6.32 -6.30
N ASP A 172 15.61 -7.47 -6.98
CA ASP A 172 14.44 -8.01 -7.68
C ASP A 172 13.22 -8.22 -6.76
N THR A 173 13.47 -8.56 -5.49
CA THR A 173 12.43 -8.69 -4.46
C THR A 173 11.72 -7.37 -4.20
N ASP A 174 12.45 -6.26 -4.21
CA ASP A 174 11.91 -4.93 -3.94
C ASP A 174 11.06 -4.44 -5.12
N SER A 175 11.53 -4.64 -6.35
CA SER A 175 10.76 -4.31 -7.56
C SER A 175 9.53 -5.20 -7.71
N THR A 176 9.60 -6.47 -7.28
CA THR A 176 8.45 -7.37 -7.25
C THR A 176 7.41 -6.92 -6.22
N PHE A 177 7.86 -6.50 -5.04
CA PHE A 177 7.00 -5.89 -4.03
C PHE A 177 6.28 -4.64 -4.56
N ALA A 178 7.00 -3.70 -5.18
CA ALA A 178 6.39 -2.48 -5.74
C ALA A 178 5.33 -2.79 -6.80
N ARG A 179 5.63 -3.68 -7.75
CA ARG A 179 4.67 -4.13 -8.77
C ARG A 179 3.45 -4.82 -8.17
N HIS A 180 3.64 -5.58 -7.09
CA HIS A 180 2.52 -6.21 -6.38
C HIS A 180 1.57 -5.17 -5.78
N VAL A 181 2.10 -4.10 -5.17
CA VAL A 181 1.30 -2.99 -4.62
C VAL A 181 0.47 -2.30 -5.71
N VAL A 182 1.06 -2.05 -6.87
CA VAL A 182 0.32 -1.53 -8.05
C VAL A 182 -0.80 -2.50 -8.44
N SER A 183 -0.50 -3.79 -8.58
CA SER A 183 -1.49 -4.81 -8.95
C SER A 183 -2.67 -4.89 -7.97
N ILE A 184 -2.42 -4.81 -6.67
CA ILE A 184 -3.48 -4.79 -5.64
C ILE A 184 -4.34 -3.53 -5.80
N ASN A 185 -3.73 -2.36 -5.97
CA ASN A 185 -4.48 -1.12 -6.14
C ASN A 185 -5.31 -1.09 -7.43
N GLN A 186 -4.86 -1.75 -8.50
CA GLN A 186 -5.67 -1.91 -9.71
C GLN A 186 -6.92 -2.77 -9.46
N LYS A 187 -6.78 -3.83 -8.66
CA LYS A 187 -7.92 -4.67 -8.27
C LYS A 187 -8.88 -3.92 -7.33
N LEU A 188 -8.36 -3.14 -6.39
CA LEU A 188 -9.16 -2.29 -5.50
C LEU A 188 -9.94 -1.26 -6.30
N ARG A 189 -9.28 -0.52 -7.20
CA ARG A 189 -9.91 0.44 -8.13
C ARG A 189 -11.07 -0.20 -8.88
N GLN A 190 -10.83 -1.38 -9.48
CA GLN A 190 -11.87 -2.09 -10.23
C GLN A 190 -13.03 -2.53 -9.33
N GLY A 191 -12.73 -2.98 -8.11
CA GLY A 191 -13.75 -3.35 -7.12
C GLY A 191 -14.62 -2.16 -6.70
N TYR A 192 -14.01 -1.00 -6.46
CA TYR A 192 -14.74 0.23 -6.13
C TYR A 192 -15.62 0.71 -7.29
N LEU A 193 -15.10 0.73 -8.52
CA LEU A 193 -15.90 1.08 -9.70
C LEU A 193 -17.05 0.10 -9.93
N CYS A 194 -16.83 -1.20 -9.71
CA CYS A 194 -17.89 -2.20 -9.79
C CYS A 194 -18.97 -1.98 -8.72
N ALA A 195 -18.59 -1.56 -7.51
CA ALA A 195 -19.53 -1.27 -6.43
C ALA A 195 -20.42 -0.05 -6.73
N GLU A 196 -19.95 0.88 -7.57
CA GLU A 196 -20.73 2.02 -8.07
C GLU A 196 -21.57 1.70 -9.32
N ASP A 197 -21.29 0.57 -9.98
CA ASP A 197 -22.05 0.06 -11.12
C ASP A 197 -23.06 -1.01 -10.67
N ASN A 198 -24.33 -0.64 -10.67
CA ASN A 198 -25.45 -1.52 -10.29
C ASN A 198 -25.46 -2.86 -11.06
N ALA A 199 -25.11 -2.86 -12.35
CA ALA A 199 -25.10 -4.09 -13.14
C ALA A 199 -23.93 -5.01 -12.73
N CYS A 200 -22.77 -4.42 -12.47
CA CYS A 200 -21.59 -5.16 -12.01
C CYS A 200 -21.81 -5.77 -10.62
N ILE A 201 -22.22 -4.96 -9.64
CA ILE A 201 -22.37 -5.42 -8.25
C ILE A 201 -23.49 -6.45 -8.08
N ALA A 202 -24.60 -6.29 -8.81
CA ALA A 202 -25.71 -7.24 -8.75
C ALA A 202 -25.33 -8.63 -9.29
N ALA A 203 -24.49 -8.70 -10.33
CA ALA A 203 -23.99 -9.98 -10.85
C ALA A 203 -23.18 -10.74 -9.78
N ILE A 204 -22.32 -10.05 -9.04
CA ILE A 204 -21.51 -10.64 -7.97
C ILE A 204 -22.40 -11.08 -6.80
N GLN A 205 -23.37 -10.26 -6.40
CA GLN A 205 -24.29 -10.59 -5.31
C GLN A 205 -25.11 -11.85 -5.63
N ASN A 206 -25.62 -11.96 -6.86
CA ASN A 206 -26.38 -13.14 -7.30
C ASN A 206 -25.52 -14.42 -7.32
N GLU A 207 -24.23 -14.34 -7.65
CA GLU A 207 -23.31 -15.47 -7.58
C GLU A 207 -23.03 -15.92 -6.15
N VAL A 208 -22.94 -14.98 -5.21
CA VAL A 208 -22.77 -15.26 -3.77
C VAL A 208 -24.04 -15.85 -3.18
N ASP A 209 -25.21 -15.27 -3.49
CA ASP A 209 -26.51 -15.74 -2.99
C ASP A 209 -26.89 -17.10 -3.57
N GLY A 210 -26.53 -17.38 -4.83
CA GLY A 210 -26.71 -18.68 -5.48
C GLY A 210 -25.90 -19.83 -4.86
N GLN A 211 -24.94 -19.53 -3.97
CA GLN A 211 -24.21 -20.54 -3.18
C GLN A 211 -24.85 -20.79 -1.80
N SER A 212 -26.00 -20.16 -1.49
CA SER A 212 -26.66 -20.21 -0.18
C SER A 212 -28.05 -20.89 -0.19
N GLU A 213 -28.20 -22.07 -0.80
CA GLU A 213 -29.37 -22.92 -0.54
C GLU A 213 -29.20 -23.75 0.77
N PRO A 214 -30.28 -23.99 1.54
CA PRO A 214 -30.21 -24.76 2.78
C PRO A 214 -30.21 -26.28 2.49
N GLU A 215 -29.07 -26.96 2.69
CA GLU A 215 -29.01 -28.42 2.65
C GLU A 215 -29.78 -29.04 3.83
N ASN A 216 -30.92 -29.64 3.51
CA ASN A 216 -31.69 -30.49 4.41
C ASN A 216 -31.12 -31.92 4.37
N GLY A 217 -30.53 -32.38 5.49
CA GLY A 217 -30.46 -33.78 5.92
C GLY A 217 -29.79 -34.82 5.01
N ALA A 218 -28.49 -35.07 5.21
CA ALA A 218 -27.91 -36.41 5.39
C ALA A 218 -26.41 -36.27 5.71
N GLN A 219 -25.99 -36.77 6.87
CA GLN A 219 -24.58 -36.89 7.24
C GLN A 219 -23.81 -37.68 6.17
N LYS A 220 -22.95 -36.99 5.43
CA LYS A 220 -21.81 -37.60 4.76
C LYS A 220 -20.64 -36.64 4.89
N LEU A 221 -19.64 -37.04 5.67
CA LEU A 221 -18.39 -36.32 5.82
C LEU A 221 -17.87 -35.95 4.42
N ARG A 222 -17.94 -34.67 4.07
CA ARG A 222 -17.21 -34.07 2.97
C ARG A 222 -16.27 -33.05 3.57
N SER A 223 -14.97 -33.27 3.34
CA SER A 223 -13.90 -32.35 3.69
C SER A 223 -14.15 -31.01 2.99
N ILE A 224 -14.49 -29.99 3.77
CA ILE A 224 -14.64 -28.62 3.28
C ILE A 224 -13.26 -27.99 3.29
N THR A 225 -12.69 -27.81 2.10
CA THR A 225 -11.48 -27.01 1.88
C THR A 225 -11.89 -25.53 1.99
N LEU A 226 -11.64 -24.93 3.16
CA LEU A 226 -11.84 -23.50 3.41
C LEU A 226 -10.73 -22.72 2.69
N ASN A 227 -11.06 -22.06 1.59
CA ASN A 227 -10.22 -21.02 0.99
C ASN A 227 -10.62 -19.67 1.60
N SER A 228 -9.94 -19.30 2.67
CA SER A 228 -9.77 -17.93 3.12
C SER A 228 -8.27 -17.75 3.34
N ALA A 229 -7.69 -16.66 2.83
CA ALA A 229 -6.30 -16.33 3.08
C ALA A 229 -6.23 -14.89 3.61
N THR A 230 -6.60 -14.74 4.89
CA THR A 230 -6.38 -13.52 5.69
C THR A 230 -4.92 -13.37 6.14
N LEU A 231 -4.13 -14.43 6.02
CA LEU A 231 -2.71 -14.46 6.36
C LEU A 231 -1.87 -13.94 5.20
N ASN A 232 -0.94 -13.02 5.49
CA ASN A 232 0.01 -12.54 4.48
C ASN A 232 0.96 -13.67 4.02
N SER A 233 1.54 -13.50 2.83
CA SER A 233 2.43 -14.49 2.20
C SER A 233 3.66 -14.83 3.05
N ALA A 234 4.18 -13.87 3.82
CA ALA A 234 5.30 -14.10 4.74
C ALA A 234 4.92 -15.04 5.89
N THR A 235 3.69 -14.93 6.41
CA THR A 235 3.18 -15.81 7.45
C THR A 235 2.94 -17.22 6.92
N LEU A 236 2.36 -17.33 5.73
CA LEU A 236 2.15 -18.62 5.06
C LEU A 236 3.49 -19.34 4.80
N ALA A 237 4.46 -18.64 4.20
CA ALA A 237 5.80 -19.18 3.97
C ALA A 237 6.50 -19.58 5.28
N TRP A 238 6.34 -18.80 6.35
CA TRP A 238 6.91 -19.13 7.65
C TRP A 238 6.27 -20.40 8.25
N VAL A 239 4.94 -20.51 8.21
CA VAL A 239 4.20 -21.69 8.68
C VAL A 239 4.62 -22.93 7.90
N GLN A 240 4.68 -22.82 6.57
CA GLN A 240 5.11 -23.89 5.68
C GLN A 240 6.54 -24.36 6.01
N ASP A 241 7.49 -23.42 6.19
CA ASP A 241 8.87 -23.71 6.57
C ASP A 241 8.96 -24.43 7.93
N GLN A 242 8.20 -23.99 8.94
CA GLN A 242 8.25 -24.62 10.26
C GLN A 242 7.66 -26.04 10.24
N LEU A 243 6.54 -26.23 9.54
CA LEU A 243 5.91 -27.54 9.40
C LEU A 243 6.81 -28.51 8.61
N ALA A 244 7.46 -28.03 7.54
CA ALA A 244 8.42 -28.81 6.75
C ALA A 244 9.63 -29.28 7.57
N GLN A 245 10.08 -28.47 8.53
CA GLN A 245 11.13 -28.85 9.48
C GLN A 245 10.64 -29.76 10.62
N GLY A 246 9.36 -30.14 10.61
CA GLY A 246 8.77 -31.00 11.63
C GLY A 246 8.57 -30.30 12.99
N LEU A 247 8.58 -28.98 13.03
CA LEU A 247 8.37 -28.18 14.24
C LEU A 247 6.88 -27.99 14.53
N GLU A 248 6.55 -27.75 15.79
CA GLU A 248 5.22 -27.29 16.22
C GLU A 248 5.20 -25.75 16.26
N ILE A 249 4.01 -25.14 16.17
CA ILE A 249 3.87 -23.68 16.13
C ILE A 249 3.15 -23.23 17.40
N GLY A 250 3.87 -22.53 18.27
CA GLY A 250 3.31 -21.86 19.44
C GLY A 250 2.80 -20.47 19.10
N ILE A 251 1.78 -20.02 19.83
CA ILE A 251 1.10 -18.75 19.56
C ILE A 251 1.00 -17.96 20.85
N GLU A 252 1.28 -16.66 20.76
CA GLU A 252 1.25 -15.73 21.87
C GLU A 252 0.55 -14.42 21.49
N GLN A 253 -0.14 -13.82 22.47
CA GLN A 253 -0.77 -12.51 22.35
C GLN A 253 -0.21 -11.48 23.34
N ALA A 254 -0.34 -10.20 22.99
CA ALA A 254 -0.13 -9.09 23.91
C ALA A 254 -1.08 -7.91 23.63
N ASP A 255 -1.52 -7.22 24.69
CA ASP A 255 -2.05 -5.86 24.59
C ASP A 255 -0.91 -4.83 24.38
N ASN A 256 -1.24 -3.57 24.08
CA ASN A 256 -0.24 -2.51 23.81
C ASN A 256 0.75 -2.32 24.98
N ARG A 257 0.29 -2.43 26.24
CA ARG A 257 1.14 -2.29 27.43
C ARG A 257 2.11 -3.47 27.55
N ARG A 258 1.61 -4.69 27.38
CA ARG A 258 2.37 -5.94 27.43
C ARG A 258 3.39 -6.03 26.31
N PHE A 259 3.01 -5.61 25.10
CA PHE A 259 3.90 -5.55 23.94
C PHE A 259 5.11 -4.64 24.19
N ARG A 260 4.90 -3.42 24.72
CA ARG A 260 5.98 -2.48 25.09
C ARG A 260 6.92 -3.04 26.15
N ALA A 261 6.40 -3.88 27.05
CA ALA A 261 7.19 -4.55 28.10
C ALA A 261 7.77 -5.91 27.64
N ASN A 262 7.60 -6.30 26.37
CA ASN A 262 7.95 -7.61 25.83
C ASN A 262 7.38 -8.78 26.65
N SER A 263 6.20 -8.59 27.23
CA SER A 263 5.46 -9.59 28.00
C SER A 263 4.37 -10.18 27.12
N TRP A 264 4.26 -11.51 27.08
CA TRP A 264 3.37 -12.21 26.17
C TRP A 264 2.56 -13.27 26.92
N SER A 265 1.32 -13.50 26.49
CA SER A 265 0.44 -14.54 27.03
C SER A 265 0.29 -15.67 26.01
N ASN A 266 0.46 -16.91 26.43
CA ASN A 266 0.33 -18.06 25.55
C ASN A 266 -1.15 -18.29 25.15
N CYS A 267 -1.39 -18.47 23.86
CA CYS A 267 -2.72 -18.72 23.27
C CYS A 267 -2.92 -20.18 22.86
N GLY A 268 -1.84 -20.95 22.70
CA GLY A 268 -1.94 -22.34 22.28
C GLY A 268 -0.74 -22.82 21.48
N LEU A 269 -0.83 -24.09 21.06
CA LEU A 269 0.21 -24.81 20.34
C LEU A 269 -0.44 -25.64 19.23
N ILE A 270 -0.09 -25.35 17.98
CA ILE A 270 -0.51 -26.08 16.80
C ILE A 270 0.41 -27.29 16.62
N ARG A 271 -0.18 -28.49 16.65
CA ARG A 271 0.53 -29.78 16.51
C ARG A 271 0.24 -30.52 15.21
N THR A 272 -0.52 -29.93 14.30
CA THR A 272 -0.83 -30.54 13.01
C THR A 272 0.40 -30.56 12.10
N ARG A 273 0.42 -31.52 11.17
CA ARG A 273 1.39 -31.58 10.05
C ARG A 273 0.80 -31.03 8.76
N HIS A 274 -0.51 -30.79 8.73
CA HIS A 274 -1.21 -30.30 7.56
C HIS A 274 -1.25 -28.78 7.58
N GLU A 275 -0.72 -28.18 6.53
CA GLU A 275 -0.64 -26.72 6.38
C GLU A 275 -2.03 -26.06 6.47
N GLY A 276 -3.04 -26.66 5.82
CA GLY A 276 -4.42 -26.17 5.86
C GLY A 276 -5.01 -26.08 7.27
N ASP A 277 -4.78 -27.07 8.13
CA ASP A 277 -5.26 -27.06 9.50
C ASP A 277 -4.56 -25.97 10.34
N ALA A 278 -3.26 -25.78 10.11
CA ALA A 278 -2.48 -24.75 10.78
C ALA A 278 -2.96 -23.36 10.38
N ILE A 279 -3.18 -23.14 9.09
CA ILE A 279 -3.76 -21.90 8.54
C ILE A 279 -5.13 -21.65 9.15
N ALA A 280 -6.05 -22.62 9.10
CA ALA A 280 -7.40 -22.45 9.64
C ALA A 280 -7.39 -22.08 11.13
N THR A 281 -6.50 -22.71 11.92
CA THR A 281 -6.34 -22.39 13.35
C THR A 281 -5.84 -20.95 13.55
N LEU A 282 -4.90 -20.50 12.72
CA LEU A 282 -4.36 -19.14 12.79
C LEU A 282 -5.40 -18.10 12.41
N GLU A 283 -6.17 -18.33 11.34
CA GLU A 283 -7.25 -17.44 10.92
C GLU A 283 -8.33 -17.29 12.01
N GLN A 284 -8.69 -18.39 12.67
CA GLN A 284 -9.62 -18.37 13.80
C GLN A 284 -9.11 -17.48 14.95
N LEU A 285 -7.80 -17.54 15.24
CA LEU A 285 -7.20 -16.76 16.32
C LEU A 285 -7.06 -15.27 15.98
N LEU A 286 -6.80 -14.93 14.72
CA LEU A 286 -6.83 -13.54 14.26
C LEU A 286 -8.22 -12.91 14.46
N HIS A 287 -9.28 -13.65 14.12
CA HIS A 287 -10.66 -13.22 14.35
C HIS A 287 -11.02 -13.14 15.84
N GLN A 288 -10.48 -14.03 16.67
CA GLN A 288 -10.73 -14.04 18.11
C GLN A 288 -10.08 -12.86 18.84
N TYR A 289 -8.93 -12.37 18.36
CA TYR A 289 -8.14 -11.32 19.02
C TYR A 289 -7.86 -10.10 18.13
N PRO A 290 -8.88 -9.39 17.59
CA PRO A 290 -8.70 -8.38 16.54
C PRO A 290 -7.97 -7.10 16.98
N ARG A 291 -7.79 -6.87 18.29
CA ARG A 291 -7.12 -5.68 18.86
C ARG A 291 -5.86 -6.02 19.67
N GLN A 292 -5.29 -7.20 19.45
CA GLN A 292 -4.08 -7.63 20.16
C GLN A 292 -2.93 -7.86 19.19
N TYR A 293 -1.70 -7.74 19.69
CA TYR A 293 -0.52 -8.19 18.98
C TYR A 293 -0.51 -9.71 18.99
N LEU A 294 -0.29 -10.37 17.84
CA LEU A 294 -0.14 -11.81 17.75
C LEU A 294 1.23 -12.19 17.20
N ARG A 295 1.86 -13.18 17.84
CA ARG A 295 3.18 -13.69 17.47
C ARG A 295 3.18 -15.22 17.42
N LEU A 296 3.80 -15.75 16.39
CA LEU A 296 4.12 -17.17 16.23
C LEU A 296 5.55 -17.44 16.69
N PHE A 297 5.79 -18.65 17.16
CA PHE A 297 7.14 -19.15 17.41
C PHE A 297 7.22 -20.65 17.17
N SER A 298 8.36 -21.15 16.70
CA SER A 298 8.54 -22.59 16.52
C SER A 298 8.92 -23.29 17.82
N VAL A 299 8.47 -24.54 17.96
CA VAL A 299 8.73 -25.40 19.11
C VAL A 299 9.22 -26.76 18.61
N ALA A 300 10.40 -27.17 19.06
CA ALA A 300 10.93 -28.50 18.77
C ALA A 300 10.17 -29.57 19.59
N PRO A 301 9.51 -30.58 18.98
CA PRO A 301 8.62 -31.50 19.69
C PRO A 301 9.31 -32.32 20.80
N LYS A 302 10.59 -32.68 20.59
CA LYS A 302 11.36 -33.54 21.51
C LYS A 302 12.01 -32.77 22.66
N THR A 303 12.56 -31.59 22.39
CA THR A 303 13.31 -30.80 23.37
C THR A 303 12.46 -29.69 23.99
N ARG A 304 11.27 -29.41 23.45
CA ARG A 304 10.42 -28.26 23.75
C ARG A 304 11.16 -26.92 23.66
N GLN A 305 12.24 -26.88 22.88
CA GLN A 305 13.04 -25.68 22.69
C GLN A 305 12.31 -24.71 21.77
N ARG A 306 12.27 -23.45 22.18
CA ARG A 306 11.70 -22.35 21.42
C ARG A 306 12.69 -21.89 20.34
N GLY A 307 12.20 -21.74 19.12
CA GLY A 307 12.95 -21.28 17.95
C GLY A 307 12.56 -19.88 17.48
N LYS A 308 12.64 -19.68 16.16
CA LYS A 308 12.33 -18.41 15.49
C LYS A 308 10.91 -17.94 15.82
N SER A 309 10.70 -16.63 15.85
CA SER A 309 9.39 -16.02 16.07
C SER A 309 9.03 -14.99 15.00
N LEU A 310 7.75 -14.86 14.69
CA LEU A 310 7.20 -13.93 13.71
C LEU A 310 5.97 -13.22 14.29
N VAL A 311 5.93 -11.88 14.27
CA VAL A 311 4.72 -11.13 14.62
C VAL A 311 3.81 -11.08 13.40
N ILE A 312 2.59 -11.57 13.55
CA ILE A 312 1.62 -11.74 12.45
C ILE A 312 0.44 -10.76 12.51
N GLN A 313 0.26 -10.08 13.64
CA GLN A 313 -0.76 -9.03 13.81
C GLN A 313 -0.23 -7.91 14.70
N GLN A 314 -0.46 -6.67 14.28
CA GLN A 314 -0.23 -5.45 15.05
C GLN A 314 -1.51 -4.60 14.95
N PRO A 315 -2.22 -4.36 16.06
CA PRO A 315 -3.44 -3.56 16.10
C PRO A 315 -3.18 -2.05 16.07
#